data_AF-A0AAV8WLJ7-F1
#
_entry.id   AF-A0AAV8WLJ7-F1
#
_cell.length_a   1.000
_cell.length_b   1.000
_cell.length_c   1.000
_cell.angle_alpha   90.00
_cell.angle_beta   90.00
_cell.angle_gamma   90.00
#
_symmetry.space_group_name_H-M   'P 1'
#
loop_
_entity.id
_entity.type
_entity.pdbx_description
1 polymer ?
#
loop_
_entity_poly.entity_id
_entity_poly.type
_entity_poly.pdbx_seq_one_letter_code
_entity_poly.pdbx_strand_id
1 'polypeptide(L)'
;MLFLAGKMKNAATLDQITKQVEIEYTPEEKNLIESVRDIWEAILSLDIDDDTDFFAAGAGSMDVVRLVEEVKDVFKTELENDDVFMAPTFSEFCSNVVQKSRGGNVQAEIEYRAIELEINKMKVRFPCQLFINGEFVDAENGKSTPTINPATEELICDVQCASKNDVDKAVEAAKKAFESGEWSKISARERGQLLFRLADLMQEHKEELATIESIDSGAVYTLALKTHVGMSIETWRYFAGWTDKIQGSTIPVSHARPNRNLSFTKKEPIGPLTALKFAELSVKAGIPPGVINVLTGTGSVTGQAIASHPGIRKLGFTGSTEIGQGMQSVFFNKGENCIAAGRIFVEDGVHDEFVRRVVQETRKIQIGDPLNRSTSHGPQNHLAHLRKLLDYIEIGVKEGAKLEYGGKRLKRPGYFLEPTVFSNVEDHMYIAKEESFGPVMIVSRFNNGDIDGVLKRANATEYGLASGVFTKDISKALRFAERVEAGTVFVNTYNKTDVAAPFGGFKQSGFGKDLGQEALNEYLKTKMRDG
;
A
#
# COMPACT_ATOMS: atom_id res chain seq x y z
N MET A 1 11.17 -5.08 -45.42
CA MET A 1 10.26 -4.97 -46.59
C MET A 1 10.78 -5.91 -47.66
N LEU A 2 9.98 -6.88 -48.14
CA LEU A 2 10.37 -7.88 -49.13
C LEU A 2 9.12 -8.32 -49.93
N PHE A 3 9.31 -8.71 -51.20
CA PHE A 3 8.23 -8.91 -52.18
C PHE A 3 8.22 -10.35 -52.68
N LEU A 4 7.13 -11.09 -52.46
CA LEU A 4 6.88 -12.41 -53.05
C LEU A 4 5.37 -12.61 -53.33
N ALA A 5 5.05 -13.42 -54.33
CA ALA A 5 3.71 -13.97 -54.63
C ALA A 5 2.54 -12.99 -54.84
N GLY A 6 2.80 -11.72 -55.21
CA GLY A 6 1.84 -10.90 -55.97
C GLY A 6 0.58 -10.39 -55.25
N LYS A 7 0.49 -10.44 -53.92
CA LYS A 7 -0.54 -9.73 -53.14
C LYS A 7 0.11 -8.89 -52.04
N MET A 8 -0.36 -7.66 -51.87
CA MET A 8 0.01 -6.84 -50.71
C MET A 8 -0.67 -7.40 -49.45
N LYS A 9 0.10 -7.56 -48.37
CA LYS A 9 -0.41 -7.62 -46.99
C LYS A 9 0.30 -6.55 -46.19
N ASN A 10 -0.44 -5.83 -45.35
CA ASN A 10 0.12 -4.83 -44.44
C ASN A 10 0.69 -5.51 -43.19
N ALA A 11 1.69 -4.92 -42.56
CA ALA A 11 2.45 -5.52 -41.46
C ALA A 11 2.12 -4.88 -40.09
N ALA A 12 0.83 -4.80 -39.75
CA ALA A 12 0.32 -4.55 -38.39
C ALA A 12 -1.22 -4.62 -38.35
N THR A 13 -1.80 -5.70 -37.81
CA THR A 13 -3.17 -5.76 -37.24
C THR A 13 -3.34 -7.09 -36.49
N LEU A 14 -3.85 -7.01 -35.25
CA LEU A 14 -4.47 -8.07 -34.43
C LEU A 14 -3.94 -9.51 -34.58
N ASP A 15 -3.05 -9.87 -33.66
CA ASP A 15 -3.02 -11.19 -32.99
C ASP A 15 -2.66 -10.96 -31.50
N GLN A 16 -3.53 -10.22 -30.80
CA GLN A 16 -3.56 -10.18 -29.34
C GLN A 16 -4.76 -11.00 -28.86
N ILE A 17 -4.65 -12.32 -29.02
CA ILE A 17 -5.55 -13.26 -28.36
C ILE A 17 -5.01 -13.44 -26.94
N THR A 18 -5.73 -12.91 -25.96
CA THR A 18 -5.69 -13.41 -24.59
C THR A 18 -5.96 -14.91 -24.70
N LYS A 19 -5.00 -15.76 -24.31
CA LYS A 19 -5.29 -17.18 -24.14
C LYS A 19 -6.19 -17.33 -22.91
N GLN A 20 -7.50 -17.19 -23.12
CA GLN A 20 -8.47 -17.89 -22.29
C GLN A 20 -8.02 -19.36 -22.25
N VAL A 21 -7.94 -19.92 -21.05
CA VAL A 21 -7.69 -21.36 -20.90
C VAL A 21 -8.95 -22.06 -21.41
N GLU A 22 -8.84 -22.85 -22.48
CA GLU A 22 -9.94 -23.71 -22.92
C GLU A 22 -10.33 -24.63 -21.77
N ILE A 23 -11.45 -24.33 -21.11
CA ILE A 23 -11.95 -25.15 -20.02
C ILE A 23 -12.52 -26.41 -20.65
N GLU A 24 -11.84 -27.54 -20.42
CA GLU A 24 -12.44 -28.85 -20.72
C GLU A 24 -13.65 -29.06 -19.80
N TYR A 25 -14.83 -28.75 -20.34
CA TYR A 25 -16.12 -29.03 -19.70
C TYR A 25 -16.41 -30.53 -19.73
N THR A 26 -16.90 -31.08 -18.62
CA THR A 26 -17.39 -32.47 -18.57
C THR A 26 -18.65 -32.65 -19.43
N PRO A 27 -19.04 -33.87 -19.80
CA PRO A 27 -20.29 -34.11 -20.52
C PRO A 27 -21.53 -33.56 -19.80
N GLU A 28 -21.51 -33.53 -18.46
CA GLU A 28 -22.56 -32.98 -17.62
C GLU A 28 -22.59 -31.45 -17.71
N GLU A 29 -21.44 -30.79 -17.54
CA GLU A 29 -21.32 -29.33 -17.62
C GLU A 29 -21.72 -28.79 -18.99
N LYS A 30 -21.44 -29.50 -20.09
CA LYS A 30 -21.88 -29.10 -21.44
C LYS A 30 -23.41 -29.05 -21.55
N ASN A 31 -24.13 -29.98 -20.94
CA ASN A 31 -25.61 -29.92 -20.92
C ASN A 31 -26.13 -28.75 -20.06
N LEU A 32 -25.41 -28.38 -19.00
CA LEU A 32 -25.73 -27.20 -18.19
C LEU A 32 -25.45 -25.90 -18.96
N ILE A 33 -24.38 -25.84 -19.78
CA ILE A 33 -24.07 -24.70 -20.65
C ILE A 33 -25.16 -24.48 -21.71
N GLU A 34 -25.65 -25.53 -22.37
CA GLU A 34 -26.79 -25.37 -23.30
C GLU A 34 -28.06 -24.88 -22.55
N SER A 35 -28.26 -25.30 -21.29
CA SER A 35 -29.33 -24.77 -20.44
C SER A 35 -29.14 -23.28 -20.09
N VAL A 36 -27.90 -22.75 -20.11
CA VAL A 36 -27.62 -21.31 -20.00
C VAL A 36 -27.84 -20.60 -21.33
N ARG A 37 -27.57 -21.26 -22.48
CA ARG A 37 -27.91 -20.75 -23.81
C ARG A 37 -29.41 -20.54 -23.95
N ASP A 38 -30.21 -21.53 -23.56
CA ASP A 38 -31.68 -21.44 -23.47
C ASP A 38 -32.14 -20.21 -22.63
N ILE A 39 -31.49 -19.95 -21.49
CA ILE A 39 -31.80 -18.79 -20.63
C ILE A 39 -31.44 -17.47 -21.32
N TRP A 40 -30.27 -17.38 -21.96
CA TRP A 40 -29.86 -16.18 -22.71
C TRP A 40 -30.78 -15.91 -23.91
N GLU A 41 -31.14 -16.94 -24.69
CA GLU A 41 -32.12 -16.83 -25.78
C GLU A 41 -33.49 -16.36 -25.25
N ALA A 42 -33.97 -16.95 -24.14
CA ALA A 42 -35.22 -16.58 -23.50
C ALA A 42 -35.22 -15.19 -22.81
N ILE A 43 -34.05 -14.55 -22.68
CA ILE A 43 -33.91 -13.17 -22.18
C ILE A 43 -33.77 -12.19 -23.35
N LEU A 44 -32.81 -12.43 -24.24
CA LEU A 44 -32.41 -11.52 -25.32
C LEU A 44 -33.29 -11.63 -26.57
N SER A 45 -34.07 -12.72 -26.70
CA SER A 45 -34.95 -12.98 -27.84
C SER A 45 -34.23 -13.05 -29.21
N LEU A 46 -33.00 -13.57 -29.21
CA LEU A 46 -32.13 -13.76 -30.38
C LEU A 46 -31.20 -14.98 -30.18
N ASP A 47 -30.79 -15.62 -31.27
CA ASP A 47 -29.89 -16.78 -31.30
C ASP A 47 -28.53 -16.44 -30.66
N ILE A 48 -28.04 -17.25 -29.73
CA ILE A 48 -26.84 -16.94 -28.92
C ILE A 48 -25.61 -17.72 -29.41
N ASP A 49 -24.59 -17.00 -29.87
CA ASP A 49 -23.25 -17.55 -30.12
C ASP A 49 -22.29 -17.27 -28.95
N ASP A 50 -21.10 -17.87 -29.01
CA ASP A 50 -20.13 -17.85 -27.90
C ASP A 50 -19.44 -16.48 -27.72
N ASP A 51 -19.50 -15.60 -28.73
CA ASP A 51 -18.98 -14.21 -28.71
C ASP A 51 -20.05 -13.18 -28.32
N THR A 52 -21.32 -13.59 -28.18
CA THR A 52 -22.47 -12.70 -27.92
C THR A 52 -22.31 -11.98 -26.57
N ASP A 53 -22.29 -10.65 -26.59
CA ASP A 53 -22.25 -9.78 -25.40
C ASP A 53 -23.67 -9.44 -24.91
N PHE A 54 -23.96 -9.77 -23.65
CA PHE A 54 -25.27 -9.64 -23.01
C PHE A 54 -25.81 -8.20 -23.02
N PHE A 55 -24.94 -7.21 -22.85
CA PHE A 55 -25.30 -5.80 -22.75
C PHE A 55 -25.35 -5.11 -24.12
N ALA A 56 -24.50 -5.51 -25.05
CA ALA A 56 -24.57 -5.09 -26.45
C ALA A 56 -25.84 -5.64 -27.15
N ALA A 57 -26.28 -6.85 -26.76
CA ALA A 57 -27.55 -7.43 -27.16
C ALA A 57 -28.78 -6.71 -26.54
N GLY A 58 -28.58 -5.88 -25.51
CA GLY A 58 -29.59 -4.96 -24.98
C GLY A 58 -30.16 -5.30 -23.60
N ALA A 59 -29.57 -6.24 -22.86
CA ALA A 59 -30.03 -6.59 -21.50
C ALA A 59 -30.01 -5.40 -20.52
N GLY A 60 -31.05 -5.29 -19.71
CA GLY A 60 -31.15 -4.35 -18.61
C GLY A 60 -30.82 -4.98 -17.24
N SER A 61 -30.90 -4.17 -16.18
CA SER A 61 -30.60 -4.63 -14.81
C SER A 61 -31.59 -5.66 -14.26
N MET A 62 -32.81 -5.74 -14.81
CA MET A 62 -33.77 -6.79 -14.47
C MET A 62 -33.36 -8.14 -15.09
N ASP A 63 -32.78 -8.09 -16.27
CA ASP A 63 -32.39 -9.24 -17.07
C ASP A 63 -31.11 -9.88 -16.50
N VAL A 64 -30.19 -9.08 -15.96
CA VAL A 64 -29.07 -9.55 -15.13
C VAL A 64 -29.56 -10.33 -13.91
N VAL A 65 -30.53 -9.80 -13.16
CA VAL A 65 -31.09 -10.48 -11.98
C VAL A 65 -31.82 -11.76 -12.38
N ARG A 66 -32.57 -11.74 -13.49
CA ARG A 66 -33.25 -12.92 -14.04
C ARG A 66 -32.24 -14.01 -14.43
N LEU A 67 -31.20 -13.65 -15.18
CA LEU A 67 -30.11 -14.55 -15.55
C LEU A 67 -29.45 -15.16 -14.31
N VAL A 68 -29.10 -14.35 -13.31
CA VAL A 68 -28.43 -14.82 -12.09
C VAL A 68 -29.29 -15.84 -11.33
N GLU A 69 -30.58 -15.59 -11.14
CA GLU A 69 -31.46 -16.52 -10.41
C GLU A 69 -31.77 -17.79 -11.22
N GLU A 70 -32.01 -17.71 -12.53
CA GLU A 70 -32.23 -18.90 -13.38
C GLU A 70 -30.96 -19.77 -13.47
N VAL A 71 -29.77 -19.16 -13.57
CA VAL A 71 -28.48 -19.89 -13.61
C VAL A 71 -28.09 -20.49 -12.26
N LYS A 72 -28.40 -19.82 -11.14
CA LYS A 72 -28.31 -20.44 -9.79
C LYS A 72 -29.15 -21.71 -9.72
N ASP A 73 -30.35 -21.71 -10.30
CA ASP A 73 -31.21 -22.88 -10.26
C ASP A 73 -30.75 -24.01 -11.21
N VAL A 74 -30.00 -23.70 -12.28
CA VAL A 74 -29.32 -24.71 -13.13
C VAL A 74 -28.09 -25.30 -12.43
N PHE A 75 -27.15 -24.47 -11.98
CA PHE A 75 -25.83 -24.92 -11.50
C PHE A 75 -25.76 -25.20 -9.98
N LYS A 76 -26.75 -24.77 -9.20
CA LYS A 76 -26.77 -24.80 -7.72
C LYS A 76 -25.51 -24.21 -7.06
N THR A 77 -24.91 -23.21 -7.72
CA THR A 77 -23.75 -22.44 -7.26
C THR A 77 -24.17 -21.07 -6.73
N GLU A 78 -23.33 -20.44 -5.90
CA GLU A 78 -23.47 -19.01 -5.60
C GLU A 78 -23.01 -18.17 -6.80
N LEU A 79 -23.79 -17.13 -7.11
CA LEU A 79 -23.61 -16.23 -8.26
C LEU A 79 -24.18 -14.85 -7.90
N GLU A 80 -23.54 -13.78 -8.35
CA GLU A 80 -23.95 -12.39 -8.10
C GLU A 80 -24.08 -11.64 -9.43
N ASN A 81 -24.76 -10.49 -9.42
CA ASN A 81 -24.91 -9.64 -10.62
C ASN A 81 -23.55 -9.25 -11.21
N ASP A 82 -22.56 -8.99 -10.35
CA ASP A 82 -21.17 -8.73 -10.68
C ASP A 82 -20.55 -9.81 -11.60
N ASP A 83 -20.98 -11.08 -11.52
CA ASP A 83 -20.46 -12.15 -12.38
C ASP A 83 -20.85 -12.00 -13.85
N VAL A 84 -22.01 -11.39 -14.12
CA VAL A 84 -22.46 -11.06 -15.48
C VAL A 84 -21.73 -9.81 -15.99
N PHE A 85 -21.51 -8.82 -15.12
CA PHE A 85 -20.78 -7.60 -15.50
C PHE A 85 -19.28 -7.84 -15.73
N MET A 86 -18.67 -8.79 -15.02
CA MET A 86 -17.24 -9.14 -15.16
C MET A 86 -16.96 -10.16 -16.27
N ALA A 87 -18.00 -10.79 -16.82
CA ALA A 87 -17.92 -11.76 -17.91
C ALA A 87 -19.11 -11.56 -18.87
N PRO A 88 -19.10 -10.49 -19.69
CA PRO A 88 -20.27 -10.05 -20.44
C PRO A 88 -20.57 -10.87 -21.70
N THR A 89 -19.62 -11.66 -22.20
CA THR A 89 -19.83 -12.56 -23.34
C THR A 89 -20.27 -13.96 -22.89
N PHE A 90 -21.02 -14.67 -23.75
CA PHE A 90 -21.56 -15.99 -23.41
C PHE A 90 -20.50 -17.01 -22.98
N SER A 91 -19.38 -17.08 -23.71
CA SER A 91 -18.25 -17.99 -23.42
C SER A 91 -17.56 -17.65 -22.09
N GLU A 92 -17.33 -16.37 -21.80
CA GLU A 92 -16.75 -15.92 -20.53
C GLU A 92 -17.69 -16.18 -19.36
N PHE A 93 -18.99 -15.90 -19.53
CA PHE A 93 -20.00 -16.13 -18.50
C PHE A 93 -20.12 -17.61 -18.14
N CYS A 94 -20.24 -18.50 -19.14
CA CYS A 94 -20.28 -19.94 -18.92
C CYS A 94 -18.99 -20.46 -18.27
N SER A 95 -17.84 -19.90 -18.64
CA SER A 95 -16.55 -20.20 -18.01
C SER A 95 -16.52 -19.80 -16.52
N ASN A 96 -16.99 -18.61 -16.17
CA ASN A 96 -17.11 -18.13 -14.80
C ASN A 96 -18.05 -19.04 -13.97
N VAL A 97 -19.26 -19.29 -14.47
CA VAL A 97 -20.28 -20.12 -13.80
C VAL A 97 -19.78 -21.54 -13.54
N VAL A 98 -19.14 -22.18 -14.53
CA VAL A 98 -18.56 -23.53 -14.35
C VAL A 98 -17.44 -23.50 -13.31
N GLN A 99 -16.50 -22.55 -13.38
CA GLN A 99 -15.43 -22.43 -12.38
C GLN A 99 -16.00 -22.27 -10.96
N LYS A 100 -17.01 -21.42 -10.77
CA LYS A 100 -17.71 -21.27 -9.49
C LYS A 100 -18.36 -22.56 -9.02
N SER A 101 -19.08 -23.29 -9.89
CA SER A 101 -19.70 -24.57 -9.51
C SER A 101 -18.69 -25.67 -9.14
N ARG A 102 -17.46 -25.61 -9.68
CA ARG A 102 -16.34 -26.48 -9.31
C ARG A 102 -15.72 -26.12 -7.94
N GLY A 103 -16.26 -25.11 -7.24
CA GLY A 103 -15.69 -24.54 -6.01
C GLY A 103 -14.50 -23.62 -6.25
N GLY A 104 -14.23 -23.25 -7.51
CA GLY A 104 -13.20 -22.30 -7.88
C GLY A 104 -13.72 -20.87 -7.82
N ASN A 105 -13.10 -20.03 -6.99
CA ASN A 105 -13.03 -18.62 -7.34
C ASN A 105 -12.39 -18.51 -8.73
N VAL A 106 -12.89 -17.63 -9.60
CA VAL A 106 -12.22 -17.29 -10.87
C VAL A 106 -10.87 -16.66 -10.56
N GLN A 107 -9.85 -17.51 -10.50
CA GLN A 107 -8.45 -17.12 -10.51
C GLN A 107 -8.00 -17.21 -11.96
N ALA A 108 -7.83 -16.06 -12.61
CA ALA A 108 -7.00 -16.00 -13.79
C ALA A 108 -5.62 -16.57 -13.44
N GLU A 109 -5.21 -17.66 -14.08
CA GLU A 109 -3.92 -18.30 -13.80
C GLU A 109 -2.78 -17.40 -14.31
N ILE A 110 -2.19 -16.63 -13.40
CA ILE A 110 -1.06 -15.78 -13.71
C ILE A 110 0.21 -16.63 -13.75
N GLU A 111 0.74 -16.87 -14.95
CA GLU A 111 2.09 -17.40 -15.07
C GLU A 111 3.13 -16.37 -14.60
N TYR A 112 4.06 -16.80 -13.74
CA TYR A 112 5.23 -16.02 -13.34
C TYR A 112 6.39 -16.94 -12.96
N ARG A 113 7.62 -16.44 -13.12
CA ARG A 113 8.82 -17.08 -12.59
C ARG A 113 8.81 -16.99 -11.07
N ALA A 114 8.29 -18.03 -10.45
CA ALA A 114 8.16 -18.15 -9.01
C ALA A 114 9.52 -18.38 -8.32
N ILE A 115 9.74 -17.64 -7.24
CA ILE A 115 10.68 -18.00 -6.18
C ILE A 115 9.89 -18.79 -5.14
N GLU A 116 10.37 -19.97 -4.78
CA GLU A 116 9.72 -20.86 -3.82
C GLU A 116 10.67 -21.13 -2.63
N LEU A 117 10.19 -20.84 -1.42
CA LEU A 117 10.95 -20.99 -0.18
C LEU A 117 10.14 -21.81 0.84
N GLU A 118 10.76 -22.82 1.46
CA GLU A 118 10.18 -23.52 2.60
C GLU A 118 10.68 -22.86 3.90
N ILE A 119 9.86 -21.98 4.46
CA ILE A 119 10.25 -21.06 5.53
C ILE A 119 9.04 -20.77 6.44
N ASN A 120 9.28 -20.44 7.72
CA ASN A 120 8.21 -20.18 8.69
C ASN A 120 7.17 -21.33 8.87
N LYS A 121 7.54 -22.56 8.49
CA LYS A 121 6.67 -23.76 8.39
C LYS A 121 5.61 -23.74 7.27
N MET A 122 5.82 -22.94 6.23
CA MET A 122 4.98 -22.92 5.03
C MET A 122 5.85 -22.88 3.76
N LYS A 123 5.23 -23.19 2.62
CA LYS A 123 5.83 -22.89 1.31
C LYS A 123 5.34 -21.51 0.88
N VAL A 124 6.28 -20.59 0.70
CA VAL A 124 6.04 -19.21 0.26
C VAL A 124 6.37 -19.12 -1.22
N ARG A 125 5.48 -18.54 -2.04
CA ARG A 125 5.63 -18.52 -3.50
C ARG A 125 5.39 -17.11 -4.04
N PHE A 126 6.40 -16.48 -4.63
CA PHE A 126 6.33 -15.08 -5.02
C PHE A 126 7.08 -14.78 -6.33
N PRO A 127 6.64 -13.77 -7.10
CA PRO A 127 7.30 -13.33 -8.33
C PRO A 127 8.56 -12.50 -8.03
N CYS A 128 9.55 -12.55 -8.93
CA CYS A 128 10.68 -11.61 -8.95
C CYS A 128 10.72 -10.68 -10.17
N GLN A 129 9.62 -10.66 -10.94
CA GLN A 129 9.46 -9.90 -12.18
C GLN A 129 8.80 -8.52 -11.95
N LEU A 130 8.86 -7.65 -12.95
CA LEU A 130 8.03 -6.44 -12.99
C LEU A 130 6.57 -6.85 -13.19
N PHE A 131 5.63 -6.00 -12.79
CA PHE A 131 4.21 -6.23 -13.07
C PHE A 131 3.64 -5.09 -13.91
N ILE A 132 3.25 -5.38 -15.14
CA ILE A 132 2.81 -4.39 -16.14
C ILE A 132 1.59 -4.95 -16.86
N ASN A 133 0.52 -4.15 -16.98
CA ASN A 133 -0.68 -4.53 -17.76
C ASN A 133 -1.27 -5.91 -17.39
N GLY A 134 -1.29 -6.29 -16.10
CA GLY A 134 -1.83 -7.58 -15.66
C GLY A 134 -0.84 -8.76 -15.69
N GLU A 135 0.34 -8.58 -16.31
CA GLU A 135 1.31 -9.65 -16.57
C GLU A 135 2.62 -9.46 -15.77
N PHE A 136 3.29 -10.57 -15.45
CA PHE A 136 4.65 -10.54 -14.91
C PHE A 136 5.69 -10.61 -16.02
N VAL A 137 6.51 -9.56 -16.14
CA VAL A 137 7.47 -9.38 -17.25
C VAL A 137 8.89 -9.12 -16.72
N ASP A 138 9.90 -9.63 -17.43
CA ASP A 138 11.29 -9.23 -17.17
C ASP A 138 11.55 -7.79 -17.64
N ALA A 139 12.53 -7.12 -17.03
CA ALA A 139 12.93 -5.78 -17.44
C ALA A 139 13.56 -5.81 -18.85
N GLU A 140 13.26 -4.84 -19.70
CA GLU A 140 13.69 -4.85 -21.12
C GLU A 140 15.21 -4.88 -21.30
N ASN A 141 15.96 -4.31 -20.35
CA ASN A 141 17.41 -4.31 -20.34
C ASN A 141 18.02 -5.54 -19.65
N GLY A 142 17.20 -6.51 -19.23
CA GLY A 142 17.60 -7.72 -18.51
C GLY A 142 18.21 -7.47 -17.12
N LYS A 143 18.08 -6.26 -16.57
CA LYS A 143 18.76 -5.89 -15.32
C LYS A 143 17.99 -6.39 -14.10
N SER A 144 18.67 -7.10 -13.21
CA SER A 144 18.21 -7.39 -11.85
C SER A 144 18.92 -6.55 -10.78
N THR A 145 18.43 -6.67 -9.55
CA THR A 145 19.17 -6.38 -8.31
C THR A 145 18.92 -7.52 -7.32
N PRO A 146 19.91 -7.92 -6.52
CA PRO A 146 19.67 -8.86 -5.42
C PRO A 146 18.81 -8.19 -4.32
N THR A 147 17.86 -8.94 -3.76
CA THR A 147 17.33 -8.69 -2.41
C THR A 147 18.01 -9.64 -1.41
N ILE A 148 18.38 -9.12 -0.24
CA ILE A 148 19.21 -9.77 0.76
C ILE A 148 18.46 -9.82 2.08
N ASN A 149 18.36 -11.01 2.68
CA ASN A 149 17.70 -11.19 3.98
C ASN A 149 18.51 -10.49 5.09
N PRO A 150 17.97 -9.45 5.76
CA PRO A 150 18.73 -8.69 6.74
C PRO A 150 19.00 -9.45 8.04
N ALA A 151 18.36 -10.60 8.27
CA ALA A 151 18.60 -11.44 9.44
C ALA A 151 19.77 -12.43 9.25
N THR A 152 20.12 -12.78 7.99
CA THR A 152 21.17 -13.77 7.69
C THR A 152 22.30 -13.25 6.77
N GLU A 153 22.07 -12.14 6.05
CA GLU A 153 22.95 -11.60 4.99
C GLU A 153 22.99 -12.45 3.71
N GLU A 154 22.04 -13.39 3.55
CA GLU A 154 21.92 -14.29 2.41
C GLU A 154 21.04 -13.70 1.29
N LEU A 155 21.32 -14.06 0.04
CA LEU A 155 20.49 -13.73 -1.12
C LEU A 155 19.13 -14.43 -1.04
N ILE A 156 18.04 -13.68 -1.12
CA ILE A 156 16.68 -14.24 -1.25
C ILE A 156 16.43 -14.58 -2.73
N CYS A 157 16.58 -13.60 -3.60
CA CYS A 157 16.51 -13.74 -5.06
C CYS A 157 17.04 -12.48 -5.77
N ASP A 158 17.19 -12.58 -7.09
CA ASP A 158 17.35 -11.44 -7.99
C ASP A 158 15.98 -10.94 -8.48
N VAL A 159 15.70 -9.66 -8.26
CA VAL A 159 14.45 -8.98 -8.65
C VAL A 159 14.70 -8.02 -9.82
N GLN A 160 13.80 -8.01 -10.79
CA GLN A 160 13.91 -7.20 -12.01
C GLN A 160 13.88 -5.69 -11.71
N CYS A 161 14.71 -4.93 -12.42
CA CYS A 161 14.89 -3.48 -12.27
C CYS A 161 14.37 -2.73 -13.50
N ALA A 162 13.19 -2.12 -13.37
CA ALA A 162 12.52 -1.40 -14.45
C ALA A 162 13.43 -0.36 -15.11
N SER A 163 13.60 -0.49 -16.43
CA SER A 163 14.21 0.54 -17.26
C SER A 163 13.25 1.72 -17.43
N LYS A 164 13.74 2.83 -18.03
CA LYS A 164 12.84 3.94 -18.40
C LYS A 164 11.72 3.47 -19.34
N ASN A 165 12.02 2.62 -20.33
CA ASN A 165 11.00 2.16 -21.27
C ASN A 165 9.95 1.24 -20.59
N ASP A 166 10.31 0.55 -19.51
CA ASP A 166 9.36 -0.24 -18.72
C ASP A 166 8.45 0.66 -17.86
N VAL A 167 8.96 1.80 -17.37
CA VAL A 167 8.12 2.88 -16.80
C VAL A 167 7.17 3.44 -17.86
N ASP A 168 7.70 3.77 -19.05
CA ASP A 168 6.91 4.36 -20.16
C ASP A 168 5.78 3.38 -20.60
N LYS A 169 6.05 2.06 -20.71
CA LYS A 169 5.05 1.00 -20.96
C LYS A 169 3.97 0.93 -19.87
N ALA A 170 4.37 0.91 -18.60
CA ALA A 170 3.45 0.83 -17.47
C ALA A 170 2.54 2.06 -17.37
N VAL A 171 3.03 3.25 -17.71
CA VAL A 171 2.20 4.46 -17.75
C VAL A 171 1.20 4.42 -18.92
N GLU A 172 1.58 3.92 -20.10
CA GLU A 172 0.62 3.79 -21.21
C GLU A 172 -0.43 2.69 -20.95
N ALA A 173 -0.07 1.58 -20.30
CA ALA A 173 -1.02 0.58 -19.82
C ALA A 173 -2.02 1.18 -18.81
N ALA A 174 -1.52 1.92 -17.81
CA ALA A 174 -2.36 2.61 -16.84
C ALA A 174 -3.25 3.70 -17.46
N LYS A 175 -2.75 4.40 -18.47
CA LYS A 175 -3.51 5.37 -19.26
C LYS A 175 -4.64 4.69 -20.05
N LYS A 176 -4.37 3.58 -20.75
CA LYS A 176 -5.41 2.79 -21.45
C LYS A 176 -6.51 2.35 -20.48
N ALA A 177 -6.13 1.79 -19.32
CA ALA A 177 -7.06 1.35 -18.28
C ALA A 177 -7.90 2.50 -17.69
N PHE A 178 -7.35 3.71 -17.60
CA PHE A 178 -8.01 4.90 -17.06
C PHE A 178 -8.87 5.66 -18.07
N GLU A 179 -8.46 5.73 -19.34
CA GLU A 179 -9.13 6.53 -20.37
C GLU A 179 -10.18 5.74 -21.17
N SER A 180 -10.07 4.40 -21.21
CA SER A 180 -10.94 3.55 -22.06
C SER A 180 -11.28 2.16 -21.51
N GLY A 181 -10.48 1.61 -20.59
CA GLY A 181 -10.73 0.28 -20.00
C GLY A 181 -11.82 0.26 -18.94
N GLU A 182 -12.25 -0.95 -18.55
CA GLU A 182 -13.46 -1.17 -17.75
C GLU A 182 -13.50 -0.42 -16.42
N TRP A 183 -12.36 -0.21 -15.76
CA TRP A 183 -12.25 0.55 -14.52
C TRP A 183 -12.79 1.98 -14.60
N SER A 184 -12.76 2.57 -15.81
CA SER A 184 -13.34 3.88 -16.13
C SER A 184 -14.86 3.86 -16.34
N LYS A 185 -15.42 2.70 -16.73
CA LYS A 185 -16.84 2.51 -17.08
C LYS A 185 -17.67 2.04 -15.89
N ILE A 186 -17.15 1.07 -15.11
CA ILE A 186 -17.85 0.51 -13.94
C ILE A 186 -18.19 1.60 -12.92
N SER A 187 -19.27 1.39 -12.16
CA SER A 187 -19.75 2.36 -11.20
C SER A 187 -18.80 2.54 -10.02
N ALA A 188 -19.13 3.52 -9.18
CA ALA A 188 -18.42 3.72 -7.92
C ALA A 188 -18.59 2.53 -6.96
N ARG A 189 -19.68 1.75 -7.06
CA ARG A 189 -19.94 0.64 -6.14
C ARG A 189 -19.17 -0.63 -6.51
N GLU A 190 -19.15 -1.00 -7.78
CA GLU A 190 -18.37 -2.16 -8.27
C GLU A 190 -16.87 -1.95 -8.01
N ARG A 191 -16.34 -0.72 -8.18
CA ARG A 191 -14.97 -0.39 -7.72
C ARG A 191 -14.78 -0.64 -6.21
N GLY A 192 -15.79 -0.37 -5.39
CA GLY A 192 -15.76 -0.67 -3.96
C GLY A 192 -15.73 -2.18 -3.70
N GLN A 193 -16.59 -2.96 -4.37
CA GLN A 193 -16.65 -4.42 -4.26
C GLN A 193 -15.32 -5.08 -4.63
N LEU A 194 -14.70 -4.67 -5.74
CA LEU A 194 -13.37 -5.16 -6.15
C LEU A 194 -12.26 -4.83 -5.13
N LEU A 195 -12.32 -3.64 -4.50
CA LEU A 195 -11.36 -3.28 -3.44
C LEU A 195 -11.61 -4.01 -2.10
N PHE A 196 -12.86 -4.39 -1.79
CA PHE A 196 -13.16 -5.29 -0.67
C PHE A 196 -12.61 -6.69 -0.92
N ARG A 197 -12.92 -7.30 -2.09
CA ARG A 197 -12.41 -8.62 -2.50
C ARG A 197 -10.88 -8.69 -2.46
N LEU A 198 -10.19 -7.60 -2.84
CA LEU A 198 -8.73 -7.48 -2.73
C LEU A 198 -8.24 -7.48 -1.27
N ALA A 199 -8.92 -6.77 -0.37
CA ALA A 199 -8.59 -6.78 1.05
C ALA A 199 -8.84 -8.15 1.71
N ASP A 200 -9.84 -8.89 1.22
CA ASP A 200 -10.17 -10.22 1.72
C ASP A 200 -9.16 -11.27 1.24
N LEU A 201 -8.72 -11.23 -0.03
CA LEU A 201 -7.58 -12.02 -0.53
C LEU A 201 -6.26 -11.69 0.20
N MET A 202 -6.03 -10.43 0.57
CA MET A 202 -4.90 -10.05 1.44
C MET A 202 -5.02 -10.60 2.87
N GLN A 203 -6.25 -10.85 3.35
CA GLN A 203 -6.51 -11.47 4.64
C GLN A 203 -6.42 -13.01 4.57
N GLU A 204 -6.69 -13.64 3.43
CA GLU A 204 -6.39 -15.06 3.19
C GLU A 204 -4.88 -15.31 3.12
N HIS A 205 -4.13 -14.47 2.39
CA HIS A 205 -2.67 -14.59 2.24
C HIS A 205 -1.86 -13.91 3.36
N LYS A 206 -2.48 -13.59 4.51
CA LYS A 206 -1.88 -12.71 5.54
C LYS A 206 -0.58 -13.25 6.15
N GLU A 207 -0.55 -14.54 6.47
CA GLU A 207 0.61 -15.26 6.99
C GLU A 207 1.74 -15.34 5.95
N GLU A 208 1.41 -15.50 4.66
CA GLU A 208 2.38 -15.50 3.56
C GLU A 208 3.01 -14.11 3.41
N LEU A 209 2.17 -13.07 3.28
CA LEU A 209 2.58 -11.67 3.19
C LEU A 209 3.47 -11.27 4.38
N ALA A 210 3.07 -11.61 5.60
CA ALA A 210 3.85 -11.31 6.80
C ALA A 210 5.18 -12.08 6.85
N THR A 211 5.25 -13.28 6.25
CA THR A 211 6.50 -14.04 6.13
C THR A 211 7.45 -13.38 5.14
N ILE A 212 6.96 -12.97 3.96
CA ILE A 212 7.73 -12.24 2.94
C ILE A 212 8.27 -10.93 3.55
N GLU A 213 7.40 -10.12 4.15
CA GLU A 213 7.77 -8.87 4.83
C GLU A 213 8.86 -9.08 5.88
N SER A 214 8.81 -10.19 6.63
CA SER A 214 9.80 -10.50 7.68
C SER A 214 11.19 -10.81 7.12
N ILE A 215 11.27 -11.50 5.97
CA ILE A 215 12.54 -11.93 5.37
C ILE A 215 13.14 -10.87 4.44
N ASP A 216 12.33 -10.03 3.80
CA ASP A 216 12.80 -8.97 2.91
C ASP A 216 13.12 -7.68 3.69
N SER A 217 12.29 -7.29 4.66
CA SER A 217 12.46 -6.03 5.40
C SER A 217 13.11 -6.16 6.79
N GLY A 218 13.15 -7.36 7.37
CA GLY A 218 13.55 -7.59 8.76
C GLY A 218 12.48 -7.25 9.81
N ALA A 219 11.25 -6.90 9.39
CA ALA A 219 10.12 -6.70 10.30
C ALA A 219 9.84 -7.96 11.13
N VAL A 220 9.63 -7.81 12.44
CA VAL A 220 9.30 -8.96 13.31
C VAL A 220 7.94 -9.54 12.91
N TYR A 221 7.85 -10.85 12.69
CA TYR A 221 6.69 -11.51 12.07
C TYR A 221 5.34 -11.20 12.75
N THR A 222 5.31 -11.17 14.08
CA THR A 222 4.10 -10.83 14.86
C THR A 222 3.68 -9.36 14.68
N LEU A 223 4.63 -8.47 14.38
CA LEU A 223 4.40 -7.08 14.01
C LEU A 223 4.05 -6.92 12.51
N ALA A 224 4.59 -7.77 11.64
CA ALA A 224 4.23 -7.83 10.23
C ALA A 224 2.75 -8.24 10.07
N LEU A 225 2.33 -9.34 10.71
CA LEU A 225 0.92 -9.78 10.76
C LEU A 225 -0.03 -8.69 11.27
N LYS A 226 0.32 -8.04 12.39
CA LYS A 226 -0.57 -7.07 13.05
C LYS A 226 -0.62 -5.73 12.32
N THR A 227 0.53 -5.20 11.91
CA THR A 227 0.64 -3.81 11.43
C THR A 227 0.86 -3.75 9.93
N HIS A 228 1.98 -4.28 9.43
CA HIS A 228 2.37 -4.11 8.02
C HIS A 228 1.30 -4.67 7.07
N VAL A 229 0.85 -5.90 7.30
CA VAL A 229 -0.23 -6.53 6.53
C VAL A 229 -1.60 -6.17 7.10
N GLY A 230 -1.77 -6.20 8.43
CA GLY A 230 -3.06 -5.94 9.09
C GLY A 230 -3.65 -4.56 8.79
N MET A 231 -2.86 -3.49 8.96
CA MET A 231 -3.30 -2.12 8.65
C MET A 231 -3.46 -1.89 7.15
N SER A 232 -2.72 -2.62 6.30
CA SER A 232 -2.92 -2.58 4.84
C SER A 232 -4.29 -3.15 4.43
N ILE A 233 -4.71 -4.29 5.01
CA ILE A 233 -6.05 -4.85 4.82
C ILE A 233 -7.13 -3.85 5.29
N GLU A 234 -6.96 -3.25 6.48
CA GLU A 234 -7.87 -2.23 7.01
C GLU A 234 -7.94 -0.99 6.10
N THR A 235 -6.82 -0.58 5.50
CA THR A 235 -6.74 0.57 4.59
C THR A 235 -7.52 0.31 3.30
N TRP A 236 -7.41 -0.88 2.71
CA TRP A 236 -8.20 -1.27 1.54
C TRP A 236 -9.69 -1.31 1.84
N ARG A 237 -10.11 -1.95 2.95
CA ARG A 237 -11.53 -1.97 3.37
C ARG A 237 -12.08 -0.56 3.67
N TYR A 238 -11.27 0.33 4.26
CA TYR A 238 -11.66 1.71 4.54
C TYR A 238 -11.90 2.50 3.25
N PHE A 239 -10.98 2.47 2.29
CA PHE A 239 -11.13 3.21 1.03
C PHE A 239 -12.11 2.56 0.04
N ALA A 240 -12.28 1.23 0.08
CA ALA A 240 -13.39 0.55 -0.59
C ALA A 240 -14.75 1.09 -0.12
N GLY A 241 -14.90 1.30 1.18
CA GLY A 241 -16.09 1.93 1.77
C GLY A 241 -16.35 3.38 1.33
N TRP A 242 -15.35 4.09 0.81
CA TRP A 242 -15.48 5.49 0.37
C TRP A 242 -15.91 5.67 -1.08
N THR A 243 -15.78 4.66 -1.95
CA THR A 243 -15.87 4.84 -3.40
C THR A 243 -17.20 5.46 -3.85
N ASP A 244 -18.34 4.99 -3.32
CA ASP A 244 -19.68 5.52 -3.62
C ASP A 244 -20.14 6.67 -2.70
N LYS A 245 -19.26 7.14 -1.80
CA LYS A 245 -19.51 8.25 -0.85
C LYS A 245 -18.73 9.52 -1.19
N ILE A 246 -17.96 9.52 -2.28
CA ILE A 246 -17.31 10.70 -2.85
C ILE A 246 -18.38 11.62 -3.47
N GLN A 247 -18.69 12.73 -2.81
CA GLN A 247 -19.73 13.67 -3.21
C GLN A 247 -19.18 15.00 -3.76
N GLY A 248 -19.99 15.64 -4.61
CA GLY A 248 -19.83 17.03 -5.00
C GLY A 248 -20.64 17.98 -4.11
N SER A 249 -20.99 19.16 -4.62
CA SER A 249 -21.83 20.13 -3.90
C SER A 249 -22.64 20.97 -4.88
N THR A 250 -23.90 21.29 -4.55
CA THR A 250 -24.69 22.35 -5.20
C THR A 250 -24.39 23.70 -4.55
N ILE A 251 -24.22 24.76 -5.35
CA ILE A 251 -23.79 26.08 -4.87
C ILE A 251 -24.88 27.12 -5.21
N PRO A 252 -25.47 27.82 -4.22
CA PRO A 252 -26.50 28.83 -4.46
C PRO A 252 -25.89 30.16 -4.94
N VAL A 253 -25.48 30.22 -6.20
CA VAL A 253 -24.95 31.44 -6.82
C VAL A 253 -26.03 32.50 -7.05
N SER A 254 -25.61 33.74 -7.22
CA SER A 254 -26.50 34.83 -7.63
C SER A 254 -27.03 34.60 -9.05
N HIS A 255 -28.36 34.62 -9.22
CA HIS A 255 -28.99 34.41 -10.52
C HIS A 255 -28.79 35.57 -11.49
N ALA A 256 -28.45 35.26 -12.74
CA ALA A 256 -28.39 36.17 -13.88
C ALA A 256 -29.80 36.55 -14.38
N ARG A 257 -30.53 37.32 -13.55
CA ARG A 257 -31.94 37.68 -13.79
C ARG A 257 -32.15 38.32 -15.17
N PRO A 258 -33.23 38.00 -15.91
CA PRO A 258 -34.41 37.23 -15.47
C PRO A 258 -34.22 35.71 -15.38
N ASN A 259 -33.08 35.18 -15.83
CA ASN A 259 -32.80 33.75 -15.81
C ASN A 259 -32.49 33.26 -14.38
N ARG A 260 -32.42 31.94 -14.23
CA ARG A 260 -31.86 31.23 -13.05
C ARG A 260 -30.54 30.58 -13.45
N ASN A 261 -29.77 30.15 -12.46
CA ASN A 261 -28.51 29.40 -12.65
C ASN A 261 -28.51 28.15 -11.77
N LEU A 262 -27.88 27.08 -12.26
CA LEU A 262 -27.62 25.83 -11.53
C LEU A 262 -26.11 25.54 -11.49
N SER A 263 -25.45 26.00 -10.44
CA SER A 263 -24.03 25.68 -10.21
C SER A 263 -23.85 24.46 -9.32
N PHE A 264 -23.00 23.53 -9.75
CA PHE A 264 -22.62 22.36 -8.94
C PHE A 264 -21.19 21.90 -9.23
N THR A 265 -20.62 21.11 -8.33
CA THR A 265 -19.28 20.52 -8.50
C THR A 265 -19.37 19.01 -8.71
N LYS A 266 -18.42 18.46 -9.48
CA LYS A 266 -18.14 17.03 -9.60
C LYS A 266 -16.71 16.75 -9.17
N LYS A 267 -16.50 15.71 -8.35
CA LYS A 267 -15.18 15.13 -8.07
C LYS A 267 -14.81 14.16 -9.21
N GLU A 268 -13.59 14.23 -9.70
CA GLU A 268 -13.06 13.38 -10.78
C GLU A 268 -11.63 12.89 -10.43
N PRO A 269 -11.23 11.67 -10.78
CA PRO A 269 -9.91 11.12 -10.38
C PRO A 269 -8.70 11.77 -11.08
N ILE A 270 -7.51 11.57 -10.49
CA ILE A 270 -6.23 12.18 -10.90
C ILE A 270 -5.20 11.18 -11.49
N GLY A 271 -5.08 9.93 -10.99
CA GLY A 271 -4.12 8.94 -11.52
C GLY A 271 -3.94 7.65 -10.70
N PRO A 272 -3.02 6.72 -11.09
CA PRO A 272 -2.85 5.37 -10.53
C PRO A 272 -1.59 5.17 -9.63
N LEU A 273 -1.46 4.02 -8.94
CA LEU A 273 -0.41 3.67 -7.95
C LEU A 273 -0.02 2.15 -7.92
N THR A 274 0.93 1.72 -7.07
CA THR A 274 1.76 0.50 -7.28
C THR A 274 2.21 -0.30 -6.01
N ALA A 275 2.16 -1.65 -5.98
CA ALA A 275 2.91 -2.54 -5.01
C ALA A 275 2.96 -4.04 -5.43
N LEU A 276 4.04 -4.81 -5.09
CA LEU A 276 4.45 -6.06 -5.81
C LEU A 276 3.60 -7.33 -5.59
N LYS A 277 3.73 -8.05 -4.45
CA LYS A 277 2.91 -9.28 -4.18
C LYS A 277 1.40 -8.93 -4.10
N PHE A 278 1.11 -7.68 -3.73
CA PHE A 278 -0.20 -7.04 -3.86
C PHE A 278 -0.76 -7.08 -5.30
N ALA A 279 0.06 -6.99 -6.34
CA ALA A 279 -0.41 -7.05 -7.72
C ALA A 279 -0.88 -8.44 -8.14
N GLU A 280 -0.24 -9.53 -7.68
CA GLU A 280 -0.75 -10.90 -7.87
C GLU A 280 -2.16 -11.03 -7.28
N LEU A 281 -2.35 -10.50 -6.06
CA LEU A 281 -3.66 -10.48 -5.39
C LEU A 281 -4.66 -9.57 -6.11
N SER A 282 -4.23 -8.48 -6.73
CA SER A 282 -5.10 -7.57 -7.47
C SER A 282 -5.78 -8.23 -8.68
N VAL A 283 -5.06 -9.08 -9.42
CA VAL A 283 -5.64 -9.83 -10.55
C VAL A 283 -6.57 -10.93 -10.04
N LYS A 284 -6.22 -11.63 -8.96
CA LYS A 284 -7.13 -12.60 -8.28
C LYS A 284 -8.40 -11.93 -7.73
N ALA A 285 -8.34 -10.63 -7.41
CA ALA A 285 -9.47 -9.82 -7.01
C ALA A 285 -10.33 -9.32 -8.19
N GLY A 286 -9.93 -9.57 -9.44
CA GLY A 286 -10.62 -9.08 -10.64
C GLY A 286 -10.33 -7.61 -10.97
N ILE A 287 -9.26 -7.02 -10.43
CA ILE A 287 -8.87 -5.64 -10.80
C ILE A 287 -8.41 -5.64 -12.28
N PRO A 288 -8.98 -4.79 -13.15
CA PRO A 288 -8.65 -4.80 -14.57
C PRO A 288 -7.15 -4.56 -14.86
N PRO A 289 -6.58 -5.23 -15.87
CA PRO A 289 -5.19 -5.04 -16.29
C PRO A 289 -4.77 -3.57 -16.44
N GLY A 290 -3.62 -3.23 -15.87
CA GLY A 290 -3.05 -1.88 -15.94
C GLY A 290 -3.58 -0.87 -14.92
N VAL A 291 -4.65 -1.16 -14.16
CA VAL A 291 -5.10 -0.28 -13.05
C VAL A 291 -4.05 -0.20 -11.94
N ILE A 292 -3.43 -1.34 -11.63
CA ILE A 292 -2.23 -1.46 -10.80
C ILE A 292 -1.09 -1.91 -11.71
N ASN A 293 0.07 -1.28 -11.56
CA ASN A 293 1.34 -1.71 -12.15
C ASN A 293 2.39 -1.70 -11.03
N VAL A 294 3.56 -2.30 -11.21
CA VAL A 294 4.61 -2.28 -10.19
C VAL A 294 6.00 -2.30 -10.81
N LEU A 295 6.82 -1.34 -10.39
CA LEU A 295 8.12 -1.04 -10.96
C LEU A 295 9.18 -1.03 -9.84
N THR A 296 9.81 -2.18 -9.62
CA THR A 296 11.00 -2.29 -8.77
C THR A 296 12.23 -1.70 -9.46
N GLY A 297 13.11 -1.11 -8.67
CA GLY A 297 14.39 -0.58 -9.14
C GLY A 297 14.92 0.56 -8.28
N THR A 298 16.10 1.09 -8.64
CA THR A 298 16.79 2.12 -7.85
C THR A 298 16.08 3.47 -7.92
N GLY A 299 15.90 4.14 -6.78
CA GLY A 299 15.25 5.46 -6.70
C GLY A 299 15.83 6.52 -7.64
N SER A 300 17.14 6.50 -7.92
CA SER A 300 17.82 7.39 -8.86
C SER A 300 17.52 7.14 -10.35
N VAL A 301 16.84 6.04 -10.68
CA VAL A 301 16.46 5.68 -12.07
C VAL A 301 14.95 5.49 -12.15
N THR A 302 14.40 4.49 -11.45
CA THR A 302 12.98 4.16 -11.48
C THR A 302 12.16 5.22 -10.74
N GLY A 303 12.58 5.61 -9.53
CA GLY A 303 11.94 6.69 -8.77
C GLY A 303 12.05 8.05 -9.46
N GLN A 304 13.22 8.38 -10.02
CA GLN A 304 13.45 9.62 -10.75
C GLN A 304 12.68 9.67 -12.09
N ALA A 305 12.55 8.55 -12.79
CA ALA A 305 11.68 8.44 -13.96
C ALA A 305 10.22 8.66 -13.56
N ILE A 306 9.72 7.97 -12.52
CA ILE A 306 8.38 8.14 -11.98
C ILE A 306 8.11 9.61 -11.60
N ALA A 307 9.02 10.26 -10.89
CA ALA A 307 8.90 11.64 -10.43
C ALA A 307 9.03 12.70 -11.55
N SER A 308 9.52 12.32 -12.74
CA SER A 308 9.70 13.25 -13.88
C SER A 308 8.86 12.89 -15.12
N HIS A 309 8.13 11.78 -15.10
CA HIS A 309 7.36 11.32 -16.26
C HIS A 309 6.11 12.22 -16.47
N PRO A 310 5.94 12.85 -17.65
CA PRO A 310 4.90 13.87 -17.87
C PRO A 310 3.46 13.32 -17.87
N GLY A 311 3.28 12.00 -17.86
CA GLY A 311 1.98 11.34 -17.64
C GLY A 311 1.60 11.11 -16.18
N ILE A 312 2.57 11.13 -15.25
CA ILE A 312 2.33 10.89 -13.82
C ILE A 312 1.90 12.21 -13.14
N ARG A 313 1.01 12.11 -12.14
CA ARG A 313 0.27 13.25 -11.57
C ARG A 313 0.37 13.40 -10.05
N LYS A 314 0.94 12.44 -9.31
CA LYS A 314 1.07 12.46 -7.82
C LYS A 314 2.09 11.41 -7.29
N LEU A 315 2.54 11.57 -6.03
CA LEU A 315 3.48 10.72 -5.26
C LEU A 315 3.22 10.85 -3.71
N GLY A 316 3.59 9.89 -2.83
CA GLY A 316 3.39 9.92 -1.34
C GLY A 316 4.06 8.76 -0.52
N PHE A 317 4.22 8.86 0.84
CA PHE A 317 5.02 7.92 1.71
C PHE A 317 4.92 8.17 3.28
N THR A 318 4.84 7.14 4.19
CA THR A 318 4.56 7.26 5.69
C THR A 318 4.97 6.07 6.66
N GLY A 319 4.88 6.16 8.03
CA GLY A 319 5.10 5.06 9.07
C GLY A 319 5.22 5.44 10.61
N SER A 320 4.99 4.53 11.63
CA SER A 320 4.63 4.83 13.09
C SER A 320 5.36 4.14 14.34
N THR A 321 4.97 4.36 15.65
CA THR A 321 5.83 4.64 16.89
C THR A 321 5.59 4.08 18.40
N GLU A 322 5.35 4.90 19.47
CA GLU A 322 5.33 4.69 20.99
C GLU A 322 4.04 3.97 21.57
N ILE A 323 3.64 3.88 22.87
CA ILE A 323 4.14 4.40 24.18
C ILE A 323 4.41 3.43 25.37
N GLY A 324 4.29 2.11 25.24
CA GLY A 324 4.93 1.19 26.20
C GLY A 324 5.55 -0.10 25.63
N GLN A 325 5.49 -0.42 24.33
CA GLN A 325 6.05 0.42 23.27
C GLN A 325 7.10 1.42 23.83
N GLY A 326 6.87 2.74 23.87
CA GLY A 326 7.56 3.63 24.82
C GLY A 326 8.98 3.96 24.41
N MET A 327 9.90 3.14 24.88
CA MET A 327 11.11 2.79 24.14
C MET A 327 10.87 2.65 22.63
N GLN A 328 9.73 2.07 22.25
CA GLN A 328 9.33 1.87 20.86
C GLN A 328 8.83 3.11 20.09
N SER A 329 8.78 4.36 20.61
CA SER A 329 8.75 5.49 19.64
C SER A 329 9.95 5.44 18.72
N VAL A 330 11.06 5.07 19.34
CA VAL A 330 12.37 4.92 18.74
C VAL A 330 12.59 3.49 18.27
N PHE A 331 12.06 2.48 18.98
CA PHE A 331 12.34 1.06 18.68
C PHE A 331 11.18 0.29 17.99
N PHE A 332 10.01 0.90 17.72
CA PHE A 332 8.95 0.24 16.94
C PHE A 332 9.40 0.09 15.50
N ASN A 333 9.06 -1.04 14.89
CA ASN A 333 9.64 -1.47 13.63
C ASN A 333 11.16 -1.27 13.58
N LYS A 334 11.85 -1.54 14.72
CA LYS A 334 13.29 -1.33 14.93
C LYS A 334 13.82 0.06 14.56
N GLY A 335 12.96 1.08 14.64
CA GLY A 335 13.24 2.51 14.49
C GLY A 335 13.14 3.08 13.08
N GLU A 336 12.92 2.22 12.10
CA GLU A 336 12.63 2.62 10.71
C GLU A 336 11.15 2.99 10.60
N ASN A 337 10.83 4.20 11.07
CA ASN A 337 9.50 4.77 11.05
C ASN A 337 9.59 6.32 11.05
N CYS A 338 8.84 6.98 10.16
CA CYS A 338 9.04 8.42 9.88
C CYS A 338 8.50 9.38 10.96
N ILE A 339 7.73 8.90 11.94
CA ILE A 339 7.33 9.73 13.08
C ILE A 339 7.97 9.31 14.40
N ALA A 340 9.05 8.52 14.33
CA ALA A 340 9.90 8.19 15.48
C ALA A 340 10.15 9.43 16.34
N ALA A 341 10.13 9.27 17.66
CA ALA A 341 10.44 10.38 18.56
C ALA A 341 11.96 10.62 18.56
N GLY A 342 12.45 11.27 17.49
CA GLY A 342 13.86 11.60 17.29
C GLY A 342 14.42 12.55 18.37
N ARG A 343 13.57 13.12 19.22
CA ARG A 343 13.93 13.84 20.45
C ARG A 343 12.88 13.57 21.51
N ILE A 344 13.30 13.24 22.73
CA ILE A 344 12.42 13.12 23.90
C ILE A 344 12.84 14.17 24.93
N PHE A 345 11.93 15.09 25.25
CA PHE A 345 12.14 16.09 26.29
C PHE A 345 11.55 15.60 27.62
N VAL A 346 12.36 15.54 28.67
CA VAL A 346 11.93 15.04 29.99
C VAL A 346 12.11 16.12 31.05
N GLU A 347 11.07 16.30 31.88
CA GLU A 347 11.04 17.31 32.94
C GLU A 347 12.08 16.96 34.02
N ASP A 348 12.87 17.95 34.44
CA ASP A 348 14.05 17.82 35.31
C ASP A 348 13.83 16.90 36.52
N GLY A 349 12.75 17.10 37.28
CA GLY A 349 12.41 16.32 38.47
C GLY A 349 12.09 14.83 38.24
N VAL A 350 11.99 14.37 36.99
CA VAL A 350 11.80 12.95 36.64
C VAL A 350 12.82 12.40 35.64
N HIS A 351 13.75 13.23 35.11
CA HIS A 351 14.71 12.86 34.06
C HIS A 351 15.52 11.59 34.40
N ASP A 352 16.20 11.59 35.54
CA ASP A 352 17.17 10.52 35.84
C ASP A 352 16.48 9.20 36.19
N GLU A 353 15.30 9.25 36.79
CA GLU A 353 14.45 8.08 37.03
C GLU A 353 13.85 7.53 35.73
N PHE A 354 13.49 8.40 34.77
CA PHE A 354 13.07 8.00 33.42
C PHE A 354 14.20 7.28 32.69
N VAL A 355 15.38 7.90 32.57
CA VAL A 355 16.55 7.30 31.88
C VAL A 355 16.95 5.98 32.53
N ARG A 356 16.98 5.91 33.87
CA ARG A 356 17.27 4.67 34.62
C ARG A 356 16.28 3.56 34.30
N ARG A 357 14.97 3.85 34.23
CA ARG A 357 13.93 2.87 33.85
C ARG A 357 14.04 2.46 32.40
N VAL A 358 14.19 3.41 31.47
CA VAL A 358 14.36 3.14 30.04
C VAL A 358 15.53 2.17 29.81
N VAL A 359 16.70 2.40 30.42
CA VAL A 359 17.86 1.50 30.30
C VAL A 359 17.58 0.11 30.92
N GLN A 360 16.83 0.04 32.02
CA GLN A 360 16.45 -1.25 32.64
C GLN A 360 15.49 -2.07 31.77
N GLU A 361 14.49 -1.43 31.14
CA GLU A 361 13.54 -2.10 30.25
C GLU A 361 14.16 -2.40 28.87
N THR A 362 15.01 -1.53 28.34
CA THR A 362 15.71 -1.72 27.05
C THR A 362 16.61 -2.96 27.06
N ARG A 363 17.23 -3.28 28.21
CA ARG A 363 18.01 -4.52 28.42
C ARG A 363 17.17 -5.81 28.38
N LYS A 364 15.84 -5.72 28.40
CA LYS A 364 14.92 -6.88 28.28
C LYS A 364 14.46 -7.13 26.85
N ILE A 365 14.78 -6.24 25.90
CA ILE A 365 14.38 -6.38 24.50
C ILE A 365 15.08 -7.61 23.91
N GLN A 366 14.30 -8.54 23.38
CA GLN A 366 14.81 -9.76 22.80
C GLN A 366 15.14 -9.54 21.32
N ILE A 367 16.42 -9.33 21.03
CA ILE A 367 16.96 -9.14 19.68
C ILE A 367 17.17 -10.50 19.02
N GLY A 368 16.63 -10.72 17.82
CA GLY A 368 16.69 -12.04 17.19
C GLY A 368 16.14 -12.11 15.77
N ASP A 369 16.12 -13.34 15.24
CA ASP A 369 15.46 -13.68 13.97
C ASP A 369 14.00 -13.17 13.97
N PRO A 370 13.57 -12.36 12.98
CA PRO A 370 12.23 -11.81 12.92
C PRO A 370 11.12 -12.88 12.88
N LEU A 371 11.40 -14.10 12.40
CA LEU A 371 10.44 -15.20 12.38
C LEU A 371 10.30 -15.88 13.75
N ASN A 372 11.29 -15.76 14.65
CA ASN A 372 11.16 -16.30 16.00
C ASN A 372 10.10 -15.51 16.79
N ARG A 373 9.03 -16.19 17.21
CA ARG A 373 7.87 -15.58 17.90
C ARG A 373 8.18 -14.93 19.26
N SER A 374 9.38 -15.14 19.80
CA SER A 374 9.87 -14.46 21.02
C SER A 374 10.74 -13.22 20.74
N THR A 375 11.15 -13.00 19.48
CA THR A 375 11.83 -11.76 19.07
C THR A 375 10.91 -10.56 19.26
N SER A 376 11.46 -9.46 19.77
CA SER A 376 10.80 -8.15 19.87
C SER A 376 11.57 -7.03 19.14
N HIS A 377 12.79 -7.29 18.67
CA HIS A 377 13.59 -6.35 17.86
C HIS A 377 14.35 -7.10 16.76
N GLY A 378 14.06 -6.76 15.51
CA GLY A 378 14.67 -7.37 14.32
C GLY A 378 15.99 -6.71 13.88
N PRO A 379 16.55 -7.12 12.73
CA PRO A 379 17.68 -6.42 12.11
C PRO A 379 17.22 -5.09 11.47
N GLN A 380 18.17 -4.21 11.15
CA GLN A 380 17.93 -3.06 10.27
C GLN A 380 17.75 -3.53 8.82
N ASN A 381 16.91 -2.85 8.04
CA ASN A 381 16.46 -3.30 6.71
C ASN A 381 17.61 -3.62 5.74
N HIS A 382 18.67 -2.81 5.69
CA HIS A 382 19.81 -3.08 4.82
C HIS A 382 21.15 -2.52 5.36
N LEU A 383 22.26 -3.17 4.98
CA LEU A 383 23.62 -2.87 5.48
C LEU A 383 24.05 -1.39 5.39
N ALA A 384 23.62 -0.67 4.36
CA ALA A 384 23.94 0.75 4.19
C ALA A 384 23.31 1.64 5.27
N HIS A 385 22.13 1.27 5.79
CA HIS A 385 21.43 1.99 6.84
C HIS A 385 22.06 1.70 8.21
N LEU A 386 22.39 0.44 8.46
CA LEU A 386 23.16 0.05 9.65
C LEU A 386 24.48 0.82 9.76
N ARG A 387 25.17 1.08 8.64
CA ARG A 387 26.37 1.93 8.61
C ARG A 387 26.04 3.38 8.98
N LYS A 388 25.08 4.03 8.30
CA LYS A 388 24.59 5.39 8.64
C LYS A 388 24.28 5.53 10.14
N LEU A 389 23.65 4.54 10.75
CA LEU A 389 23.30 4.54 12.17
C LEU A 389 24.51 4.43 13.09
N LEU A 390 25.50 3.60 12.76
CA LEU A 390 26.76 3.53 13.52
C LEU A 390 27.51 4.86 13.45
N ASP A 391 27.58 5.47 12.26
CA ASP A 391 28.22 6.78 12.05
C ASP A 391 27.49 7.88 12.85
N TYR A 392 26.15 7.89 12.82
CA TYR A 392 25.29 8.80 13.59
C TYR A 392 25.53 8.69 15.11
N ILE A 393 25.68 7.46 15.62
CA ILE A 393 25.96 7.17 17.03
C ILE A 393 27.37 7.63 17.40
N GLU A 394 28.38 7.42 16.55
CA GLU A 394 29.74 7.90 16.79
C GLU A 394 29.78 9.44 16.86
N ILE A 395 29.09 10.14 15.95
CA ILE A 395 28.94 11.60 15.98
C ILE A 395 28.32 12.06 17.31
N GLY A 396 27.23 11.42 17.75
CA GLY A 396 26.59 11.74 19.04
C GLY A 396 27.53 11.64 20.25
N VAL A 397 28.31 10.56 20.34
CA VAL A 397 29.33 10.40 21.40
C VAL A 397 30.43 11.46 21.27
N LYS A 398 30.88 11.76 20.06
CA LYS A 398 31.96 12.72 19.77
C LYS A 398 31.59 14.17 20.09
N GLU A 399 30.31 14.53 19.95
CA GLU A 399 29.79 15.85 20.33
C GLU A 399 29.48 15.97 21.83
N GLY A 400 29.63 14.88 22.60
CA GLY A 400 29.53 14.89 24.07
C GLY A 400 28.18 14.40 24.63
N ALA A 401 27.26 13.89 23.81
CA ALA A 401 26.05 13.26 24.30
C ALA A 401 26.39 11.97 25.09
N LYS A 402 25.72 11.75 26.21
CA LYS A 402 26.03 10.61 27.09
C LYS A 402 25.34 9.33 26.60
N LEU A 403 26.10 8.42 26.02
CA LEU A 403 25.63 7.08 25.66
C LEU A 403 25.39 6.23 26.92
N GLU A 404 24.13 6.02 27.28
CA GLU A 404 23.70 5.26 28.47
C GLU A 404 23.61 3.74 28.20
N TYR A 405 23.24 3.37 26.97
CA TYR A 405 23.09 1.97 26.56
C TYR A 405 23.17 1.80 25.03
N GLY A 406 23.59 0.62 24.59
CA GLY A 406 23.63 0.20 23.20
C GLY A 406 24.80 0.78 22.40
N GLY A 407 24.48 1.22 21.17
CA GLY A 407 25.37 1.94 20.28
C GLY A 407 26.14 1.08 19.27
N LYS A 408 25.90 -0.23 19.17
CA LYS A 408 26.78 -1.16 18.43
C LYS A 408 26.02 -2.17 17.56
N ARG A 409 26.69 -2.62 16.49
CA ARG A 409 26.29 -3.83 15.74
C ARG A 409 26.53 -5.07 16.61
N LEU A 410 25.56 -5.98 16.66
CA LEU A 410 25.72 -7.26 17.37
C LEU A 410 26.72 -8.16 16.62
N LYS A 411 27.54 -8.92 17.36
CA LYS A 411 28.54 -9.85 16.80
C LYS A 411 27.90 -11.17 16.34
N ARG A 412 27.07 -11.09 15.30
CA ARG A 412 26.31 -12.19 14.68
C ARG A 412 26.06 -11.88 13.19
N PRO A 413 25.71 -12.88 12.36
CA PRO A 413 25.11 -12.62 11.05
C PRO A 413 23.86 -11.75 11.16
N GLY A 414 23.64 -10.95 10.14
CA GLY A 414 22.50 -10.04 10.00
C GLY A 414 22.80 -8.60 10.46
N TYR A 415 21.95 -7.67 10.03
CA TYR A 415 22.15 -6.22 10.20
C TYR A 415 21.62 -5.71 11.56
N PHE A 416 21.89 -6.46 12.63
CA PHE A 416 21.38 -6.18 13.97
C PHE A 416 22.14 -5.04 14.68
N LEU A 417 21.41 -4.00 15.09
CA LEU A 417 21.88 -2.90 15.94
C LEU A 417 21.27 -3.02 17.34
N GLU A 418 22.05 -2.77 18.38
CA GLU A 418 21.56 -2.62 19.76
C GLU A 418 20.61 -1.42 19.86
N PRO A 419 19.41 -1.56 20.45
CA PRO A 419 18.59 -0.42 20.86
C PRO A 419 19.42 0.53 21.74
N THR A 420 19.50 1.79 21.33
CA THR A 420 20.49 2.75 21.79
C THR A 420 19.82 3.89 22.56
N VAL A 421 20.46 4.36 23.63
CA VAL A 421 19.93 5.44 24.49
C VAL A 421 21.02 6.47 24.79
N PHE A 422 20.79 7.71 24.35
CA PHE A 422 21.55 8.90 24.72
C PHE A 422 20.77 9.74 25.75
N SER A 423 21.49 10.29 26.72
CA SER A 423 21.01 11.35 27.62
C SER A 423 21.91 12.59 27.53
N ASN A 424 21.51 13.67 28.21
CA ASN A 424 22.20 14.96 28.22
C ASN A 424 22.41 15.54 26.80
N VAL A 425 21.46 15.29 25.88
CA VAL A 425 21.53 15.82 24.51
C VAL A 425 21.16 17.31 24.53
N GLU A 426 22.03 18.15 23.96
CA GLU A 426 21.80 19.58 23.77
C GLU A 426 21.30 19.91 22.36
N ASP A 427 20.47 20.95 22.25
CA ASP A 427 19.82 21.36 20.99
C ASP A 427 20.79 21.77 19.86
N HIS A 428 22.07 21.99 20.20
CA HIS A 428 23.09 22.36 19.24
C HIS A 428 23.71 21.14 18.52
N MET A 429 23.58 19.94 19.08
CA MET A 429 24.18 18.70 18.56
C MET A 429 23.53 18.26 17.24
N TYR A 430 24.30 17.57 16.40
CA TYR A 430 23.85 16.90 15.17
C TYR A 430 22.69 15.93 15.46
N ILE A 431 22.84 15.10 16.50
CA ILE A 431 21.82 14.13 16.90
C ILE A 431 20.55 14.76 17.51
N ALA A 432 20.52 16.08 17.71
CA ALA A 432 19.33 16.82 18.15
C ALA A 432 18.56 17.47 16.99
N LYS A 433 18.97 17.23 15.74
CA LYS A 433 18.45 17.87 14.52
C LYS A 433 18.15 16.84 13.42
N GLU A 434 19.11 15.96 13.17
CA GLU A 434 19.11 15.02 12.06
C GLU A 434 18.31 13.75 12.36
N GLU A 435 17.64 13.21 11.35
CA GLU A 435 16.89 11.95 11.48
C GLU A 435 17.83 10.73 11.45
N SER A 436 17.84 9.95 12.54
CA SER A 436 18.52 8.65 12.57
C SER A 436 17.83 7.65 11.64
N PHE A 437 16.49 7.57 11.73
CA PHE A 437 15.61 6.54 11.14
C PHE A 437 15.93 5.13 11.67
N GLY A 438 16.38 5.04 12.93
CA GLY A 438 16.73 3.79 13.59
C GLY A 438 16.60 3.88 15.12
N PRO A 439 16.99 2.83 15.86
CA PRO A 439 16.61 2.63 17.25
C PRO A 439 17.53 3.39 18.22
N VAL A 440 17.61 4.72 18.06
CA VAL A 440 18.51 5.63 18.78
C VAL A 440 17.70 6.68 19.55
N MET A 441 17.52 6.48 20.85
CA MET A 441 16.72 7.36 21.69
C MET A 441 17.55 8.54 22.17
N ILE A 442 17.03 9.75 22.02
CA ILE A 442 17.76 11.00 22.13
C ILE A 442 17.07 11.84 23.22
N VAL A 443 17.57 11.78 24.46
CA VAL A 443 16.92 12.38 25.63
C VAL A 443 17.55 13.71 26.02
N SER A 444 16.72 14.75 26.06
CA SER A 444 17.05 16.10 26.54
C SER A 444 16.26 16.43 27.81
N ARG A 445 16.90 17.09 28.78
CA ARG A 445 16.23 17.64 29.98
C ARG A 445 15.55 18.98 29.69
N PHE A 446 14.45 19.32 30.37
CA PHE A 446 13.91 20.69 30.44
C PHE A 446 13.48 21.06 31.87
N ASN A 447 13.37 22.36 32.16
CA ASN A 447 13.11 22.88 33.50
C ASN A 447 11.69 22.56 33.99
N ASN A 448 11.53 22.29 35.29
CA ASN A 448 10.24 22.02 35.91
C ASN A 448 9.24 23.17 35.64
N GLY A 449 8.09 22.86 35.04
CA GLY A 449 7.04 23.83 34.67
C GLY A 449 7.27 24.60 33.36
N ASP A 450 8.43 24.50 32.72
CA ASP A 450 8.81 25.33 31.56
C ASP A 450 8.24 24.82 30.22
N ILE A 451 6.91 24.90 30.10
CA ILE A 451 6.14 24.46 28.94
C ILE A 451 6.47 25.33 27.70
N ASP A 452 6.69 26.63 27.89
CA ASP A 452 7.01 27.55 26.81
C ASP A 452 8.44 27.36 26.28
N GLY A 453 9.41 27.14 27.17
CA GLY A 453 10.79 26.80 26.80
C GLY A 453 10.87 25.47 26.07
N VAL A 454 10.21 24.41 26.56
CA VAL A 454 10.23 23.11 25.87
C VAL A 454 9.48 23.14 24.54
N LEU A 455 8.35 23.85 24.43
CA LEU A 455 7.67 24.05 23.13
C LEU A 455 8.57 24.77 22.12
N LYS A 456 9.27 25.83 22.53
CA LYS A 456 10.23 26.54 21.66
C LYS A 456 11.34 25.60 21.16
N ARG A 457 11.82 24.69 22.00
CA ARG A 457 12.88 23.73 21.66
C ARG A 457 12.38 22.57 20.80
N ALA A 458 11.13 22.15 20.99
CA ALA A 458 10.46 21.14 20.16
C ALA A 458 10.15 21.68 18.76
N ASN A 459 9.68 22.93 18.63
CA ASN A 459 9.44 23.58 17.34
C ASN A 459 10.72 24.03 16.63
N ALA A 460 11.87 24.08 17.33
CA ALA A 460 13.19 24.39 16.76
C ALA A 460 13.76 23.23 15.93
N THR A 461 13.04 22.91 14.85
CA THR A 461 13.40 21.98 13.78
C THR A 461 12.67 22.41 12.50
N GLU A 462 13.25 22.09 11.35
CA GLU A 462 12.65 22.32 10.03
C GLU A 462 11.61 21.26 9.65
N TYR A 463 11.53 20.16 10.41
CA TYR A 463 10.52 19.11 10.28
C TYR A 463 9.26 19.41 11.10
N GLY A 464 8.16 18.75 10.75
CA GLY A 464 6.85 18.97 11.36
C GLY A 464 5.87 17.82 11.10
N LEU A 465 6.33 16.57 11.14
CA LEU A 465 5.49 15.42 10.77
C LEU A 465 4.55 14.96 11.90
N ALA A 466 5.09 14.65 13.08
CA ALA A 466 4.31 14.41 14.29
C ALA A 466 5.03 14.87 15.56
N SER A 467 4.27 14.90 16.66
CA SER A 467 4.74 15.24 18.00
C SER A 467 3.80 14.62 19.05
N GLY A 468 4.09 14.78 20.35
CA GLY A 468 3.23 14.26 21.39
C GLY A 468 3.64 14.64 22.80
N VAL A 469 2.74 14.39 23.75
CA VAL A 469 2.85 14.87 25.13
C VAL A 469 2.27 13.87 26.13
N PHE A 470 3.02 13.61 27.19
CA PHE A 470 2.65 12.72 28.29
C PHE A 470 2.44 13.53 29.57
N THR A 471 1.18 13.71 29.95
CA THR A 471 0.78 14.56 31.07
C THR A 471 -0.61 14.19 31.57
N LYS A 472 -0.79 14.16 32.89
CA LYS A 472 -2.11 14.04 33.53
C LYS A 472 -2.87 15.38 33.61
N ASP A 473 -2.18 16.49 33.33
CA ASP A 473 -2.75 17.84 33.29
C ASP A 473 -3.25 18.15 31.88
N ILE A 474 -4.57 18.19 31.72
CA ILE A 474 -5.27 18.48 30.46
C ILE A 474 -4.92 19.87 29.92
N SER A 475 -4.67 20.85 30.78
CA SER A 475 -4.28 22.21 30.41
C SER A 475 -2.92 22.21 29.72
N LYS A 476 -1.97 21.40 30.20
CA LYS A 476 -0.67 21.20 29.54
C LYS A 476 -0.83 20.46 28.21
N ALA A 477 -1.68 19.43 28.16
CA ALA A 477 -1.91 18.64 26.95
C ALA A 477 -2.47 19.50 25.80
N LEU A 478 -3.54 20.26 26.06
CA LEU A 478 -4.15 21.14 25.05
C LEU A 478 -3.20 22.27 24.65
N ARG A 479 -2.58 22.96 25.61
CA ARG A 479 -1.62 24.04 25.35
C ARG A 479 -0.39 23.59 24.55
N PHE A 480 0.00 22.32 24.67
CA PHE A 480 1.03 21.72 23.82
C PHE A 480 0.49 21.45 22.41
N ALA A 481 -0.65 20.75 22.30
CA ALA A 481 -1.24 20.36 21.02
C ALA A 481 -1.65 21.54 20.13
N GLU A 482 -2.06 22.67 20.71
CA GLU A 482 -2.38 23.91 19.99
C GLU A 482 -1.14 24.66 19.45
N ARG A 483 0.07 24.35 19.95
CA ARG A 483 1.27 25.19 19.77
C ARG A 483 2.50 24.46 19.26
N VAL A 484 2.47 23.13 19.22
CA VAL A 484 3.51 22.33 18.58
C VAL A 484 3.32 22.31 17.07
N GLU A 485 4.38 22.58 16.31
CA GLU A 485 4.31 22.79 14.85
C GLU A 485 4.43 21.45 14.10
N ALA A 486 3.49 20.53 14.33
CA ALA A 486 3.50 19.20 13.73
C ALA A 486 2.13 18.77 13.18
N GLY A 487 2.13 18.07 12.04
CA GLY A 487 0.93 17.64 11.32
C GLY A 487 0.11 16.54 11.99
N THR A 488 0.60 15.95 13.09
CA THR A 488 -0.09 15.05 14.00
C THR A 488 0.39 15.32 15.44
N VAL A 489 -0.52 15.31 16.42
CA VAL A 489 -0.17 15.38 17.86
C VAL A 489 -0.84 14.24 18.61
N PHE A 490 -0.05 13.45 19.34
CA PHE A 490 -0.57 12.39 20.20
C PHE A 490 -0.54 12.81 21.70
N VAL A 491 -1.58 12.46 22.45
CA VAL A 491 -1.73 12.86 23.87
C VAL A 491 -1.89 11.62 24.74
N ASN A 492 -0.98 11.43 25.70
CA ASN A 492 -0.88 10.23 26.55
C ASN A 492 -0.80 8.90 25.77
N THR A 493 -0.53 8.98 24.48
CA THR A 493 -0.23 7.91 23.55
C THR A 493 0.71 8.45 22.48
N TYR A 494 1.14 7.57 21.59
CA TYR A 494 1.81 7.81 20.30
C TYR A 494 1.49 6.51 19.50
N ASN A 495 1.88 6.39 18.22
CA ASN A 495 1.62 5.22 17.36
C ASN A 495 0.15 4.88 17.08
N LYS A 496 -0.82 5.56 17.72
CA LYS A 496 -2.22 5.44 17.32
C LYS A 496 -2.49 6.27 16.06
N THR A 497 -1.82 5.89 14.97
CA THR A 497 -2.39 6.06 13.63
C THR A 497 -3.69 5.27 13.53
N ASP A 498 -4.51 5.61 12.55
CA ASP A 498 -5.77 4.92 12.27
C ASP A 498 -6.09 5.14 10.79
N VAL A 499 -6.70 4.17 10.12
CA VAL A 499 -7.04 4.30 8.69
C VAL A 499 -8.06 5.43 8.45
N ALA A 500 -8.85 5.78 9.48
CA ALA A 500 -9.78 6.90 9.46
C ALA A 500 -9.18 8.26 9.88
N ALA A 501 -7.92 8.32 10.34
CA ALA A 501 -7.29 9.54 10.84
C ALA A 501 -6.28 10.11 9.81
N PRO A 502 -6.48 11.33 9.29
CA PRO A 502 -5.63 11.88 8.23
C PRO A 502 -4.23 12.23 8.72
N PHE A 503 -3.22 11.66 8.06
CA PHE A 503 -1.81 11.77 8.42
C PHE A 503 -1.00 12.49 7.34
N GLY A 504 -0.03 13.32 7.75
CA GLY A 504 0.84 14.07 6.84
C GLY A 504 1.36 15.35 7.50
N GLY A 505 2.52 15.84 7.07
CA GLY A 505 3.31 16.80 7.83
C GLY A 505 3.04 18.28 7.55
N PHE A 506 3.84 19.11 8.24
CA PHE A 506 4.05 20.53 7.99
C PHE A 506 5.55 20.81 7.75
N LYS A 507 5.88 22.07 7.38
CA LYS A 507 7.25 22.53 7.12
C LYS A 507 7.96 21.68 6.05
N GLN A 508 9.19 21.23 6.27
CA GLN A 508 9.91 20.36 5.32
C GLN A 508 9.47 18.90 5.37
N SER A 509 8.59 18.50 6.30
CA SER A 509 7.95 17.18 6.29
C SER A 509 6.81 17.05 5.27
N GLY A 510 6.79 17.90 4.25
CA GLY A 510 5.84 17.87 3.14
C GLY A 510 4.47 18.49 3.45
N PHE A 511 3.51 18.17 2.60
CA PHE A 511 2.12 18.61 2.62
C PHE A 511 1.21 17.55 1.98
N GLY A 512 -0.10 17.76 2.05
CA GLY A 512 -1.10 16.75 1.69
C GLY A 512 -1.35 15.76 2.84
N LYS A 513 -2.23 14.79 2.61
CA LYS A 513 -2.57 13.74 3.59
C LYS A 513 -2.69 12.36 2.93
N ASP A 514 -2.23 11.35 3.64
CA ASP A 514 -2.62 9.94 3.49
C ASP A 514 -3.58 9.56 4.63
N LEU A 515 -4.36 8.49 4.46
CA LEU A 515 -5.43 8.06 5.38
C LEU A 515 -6.57 9.09 5.57
N GLY A 516 -7.65 8.68 6.24
CA GLY A 516 -8.82 9.54 6.47
C GLY A 516 -9.61 9.90 5.21
N GLN A 517 -10.56 10.83 5.35
CA GLN A 517 -11.33 11.35 4.20
C GLN A 517 -10.49 12.33 3.36
N GLU A 518 -9.57 13.03 4.00
CA GLU A 518 -8.76 14.11 3.46
C GLU A 518 -7.90 13.64 2.28
N ALA A 519 -7.30 12.45 2.39
CA ALA A 519 -6.48 11.84 1.35
C ALA A 519 -7.23 11.67 0.01
N LEU A 520 -8.55 11.51 0.03
CA LEU A 520 -9.36 11.43 -1.19
C LEU A 520 -9.27 12.73 -2.01
N ASN A 521 -9.22 13.90 -1.37
CA ASN A 521 -9.11 15.17 -2.09
C ASN A 521 -7.78 15.26 -2.85
N GLU A 522 -6.72 14.72 -2.26
CA GLU A 522 -5.41 14.63 -2.89
C GLU A 522 -5.40 13.65 -4.09
N TYR A 523 -6.44 12.84 -4.31
CA TYR A 523 -6.61 11.98 -5.50
C TYR A 523 -7.78 12.42 -6.41
N LEU A 524 -8.46 13.53 -6.09
CA LEU A 524 -9.69 13.99 -6.76
C LEU A 524 -9.66 15.48 -7.15
N LYS A 525 -9.63 15.78 -8.44
CA LYS A 525 -9.84 17.14 -8.96
C LYS A 525 -11.32 17.53 -8.84
N THR A 526 -11.59 18.78 -8.51
CA THR A 526 -12.96 19.30 -8.37
C THR A 526 -13.30 20.16 -9.59
N LYS A 527 -14.28 19.75 -10.39
CA LYS A 527 -14.75 20.47 -11.58
C LYS A 527 -16.10 21.13 -11.30
N MET A 528 -16.15 22.46 -11.39
CA MET A 528 -17.40 23.22 -11.36
C MET A 528 -18.12 23.08 -12.72
N ARG A 529 -19.44 23.02 -12.68
CA ARG A 529 -20.34 23.20 -13.82
C ARG A 529 -21.37 24.27 -13.45
N ASP A 530 -21.75 25.07 -14.43
CA ASP A 530 -22.72 26.15 -14.31
C ASP A 530 -23.54 26.22 -15.61
N GLY A 531 -24.79 26.69 -15.52
CA GLY A 531 -25.76 26.73 -16.62
C GLY A 531 -27.14 27.20 -16.17
#